data_AF-A0A8J6RYY1-F1
#
_entry.id   AF-A0A8J6RYY1-F1
#
_cell.length_a   1.000
_cell.length_b   1.000
_cell.length_c   1.000
_cell.angle_alpha   90.00
_cell.angle_beta   90.00
_cell.angle_gamma   90.00
#
_symmetry.space_group_name_H-M   'P 1'
#
loop_
_entity.id
_entity.type
_entity.pdbx_description
1 polymer ?
#
loop_
_entity_poly.entity_id
_entity_poly.type
_entity_poly.pdbx_seq_one_letter_code
_entity_poly.pdbx_strand_id
1 'polypeptide(L)' 'EEEMPNIHLEFLPEYSPDYNLIELVWHSAKEYVANRLFTSIEELEYLLHRLLNEGELIIK' A
#
# COMPACT_ATOMS: atom_id res chain seq x y z
N GLU A 1 -3.59 -23.32 -11.60
CA GLU A 1 -4.13 -22.15 -10.91
C GLU A 1 -5.22 -22.66 -9.99
N GLU A 2 -5.08 -22.50 -8.68
CA GLU A 2 -6.16 -22.87 -7.76
C GLU A 2 -7.29 -21.86 -7.97
N GLU A 3 -8.46 -22.34 -8.42
CA GLU A 3 -9.64 -21.50 -8.50
C GLU A 3 -10.02 -21.06 -7.08
N MET A 4 -9.97 -19.75 -6.83
CA MET A 4 -10.48 -19.14 -5.62
C MET A 4 -11.95 -18.76 -5.89
N PRO A 5 -12.93 -19.64 -5.56
CA PRO A 5 -14.31 -19.52 -6.07
C PRO A 5 -15.05 -18.26 -5.59
N ASN A 6 -14.53 -17.60 -4.54
CA ASN A 6 -15.11 -16.41 -3.95
C ASN A 6 -14.38 -15.11 -4.33
N ILE A 7 -13.43 -15.17 -5.28
CA ILE A 7 -12.68 -14.00 -5.74
C ILE A 7 -13.05 -13.71 -7.19
N HIS A 8 -13.61 -12.52 -7.40
CA HIS A 8 -13.84 -11.97 -8.74
C HIS A 8 -12.64 -11.11 -9.13
N LEU A 9 -12.00 -11.44 -10.25
CA LEU A 9 -10.90 -10.65 -10.78
C LEU A 9 -11.47 -9.56 -11.69
N GLU A 10 -11.16 -8.31 -11.36
CA GLU A 10 -11.49 -7.15 -12.19
C GLU A 10 -10.39 -6.90 -13.21
N PHE A 11 -10.77 -6.51 -14.43
CA PHE A 11 -9.81 -6.18 -15.47
C PHE A 11 -9.12 -4.84 -15.17
N LEU A 12 -7.79 -4.87 -15.08
CA LEU A 12 -6.95 -3.67 -15.00
C LEU A 12 -6.13 -3.55 -16.30
N PRO A 13 -6.30 -2.49 -17.10
CA PRO A 13 -5.51 -2.30 -18.31
C PRO A 13 -4.01 -2.13 -17.98
N GLU A 14 -3.16 -2.52 -18.92
CA GLU A 14 -1.71 -2.36 -18.77
C GLU A 14 -1.33 -0.89 -18.55
N TYR A 15 -0.26 -0.67 -17.76
CA TYR A 15 0.30 0.66 -17.47
C TYR A 15 -0.72 1.69 -16.98
N SER A 16 -1.77 1.23 -16.29
CA SER A 16 -2.84 2.09 -15.80
C SER A 16 -2.86 2.17 -14.26
N PRO A 17 -1.82 2.75 -13.63
CA PRO A 17 -1.75 2.88 -12.18
C PRO A 17 -2.91 3.72 -11.63
N ASP A 18 -3.40 4.70 -12.40
CA ASP A 18 -4.50 5.59 -12.00
C ASP A 18 -5.83 4.84 -11.76
N TYR A 19 -6.01 3.65 -12.32
CA TYR A 19 -7.18 2.80 -12.07
C TYR A 19 -6.99 1.86 -10.88
N ASN A 20 -5.77 1.72 -10.37
CA ASN A 20 -5.49 0.85 -9.24
C ASN A 20 -5.55 1.63 -7.92
N LEU A 21 -6.58 1.37 -7.11
CA LEU A 21 -6.81 2.06 -5.84
C LEU A 21 -5.62 1.99 -4.86
N ILE A 22 -4.78 0.95 -4.95
CA ILE A 22 -3.60 0.84 -4.09
C ILE A 22 -2.59 1.99 -4.34
N GLU A 23 -2.55 2.54 -5.54
CA GLU A 23 -1.64 3.63 -5.89
C GLU A 23 -1.94 4.90 -5.10
N LEU A 24 -3.21 5.14 -4.74
CA LEU A 24 -3.60 6.24 -3.85
C LEU A 24 -3.02 6.06 -2.44
N VAL A 25 -3.06 4.83 -1.93
CA VAL A 25 -2.49 4.47 -0.62
C VAL A 25 -0.97 4.66 -0.65
N TRP A 26 -0.30 4.18 -1.69
CA TRP A 26 1.14 4.35 -1.89
C TRP A 26 1.57 5.80 -2.09
N HIS A 27 0.77 6.59 -2.80
CA HIS A 27 1.03 8.01 -2.96
C HIS A 27 1.10 8.72 -1.62
N SER A 28 0.21 8.38 -0.68
CA SER A 28 0.17 8.99 0.64
C SER A 28 1.23 8.39 1.58
N ALA A 29 1.36 7.06 1.62
CA ALA A 29 2.26 6.36 2.52
C ALA A 29 3.74 6.68 2.26
N LYS A 30 4.14 6.87 0.99
CA LYS A 30 5.54 7.19 0.63
C LYS A 30 6.02 8.49 1.27
N GLU A 31 5.14 9.46 1.55
CA GLU A 31 5.50 10.71 2.21
C GLU A 31 6.01 10.47 3.64
N TYR A 32 5.46 9.45 4.32
CA TYR A 32 5.85 9.09 5.69
C TYR A 32 7.18 8.33 5.74
N VAL A 33 7.57 7.71 4.62
CA VAL A 33 8.84 6.97 4.48
C VAL A 33 9.94 7.87 3.91
N ALA A 34 9.58 8.87 3.11
CA ALA A 34 10.51 9.77 2.45
C ALA A 34 11.43 10.49 3.46
N ASN A 35 12.71 10.62 3.09
CA ASN A 35 13.75 11.29 3.88
C ASN A 35 13.96 10.72 5.29
N ARG A 36 13.64 9.44 5.52
CA ARG A 36 13.93 8.74 6.77
C ARG A 36 14.98 7.66 6.55
N LEU A 37 15.80 7.44 7.58
CA LEU A 37 16.71 6.31 7.65
C LEU A 37 16.14 5.31 8.65
N PHE A 38 15.90 4.09 8.18
CA PHE A 38 15.53 2.96 9.03
C PHE A 38 16.77 2.13 9.31
N THR A 39 16.95 1.72 10.55
CA THR A 39 18.11 0.94 11.00
C THR A 39 17.83 -0.56 11.00
N SER A 40 16.56 -0.96 10.90
CA SER A 40 16.13 -2.34 10.78
C SER A 40 14.84 -2.47 9.97
N ILE A 41 14.53 -3.70 9.56
CA ILE A 41 13.29 -4.01 8.83
C ILE A 41 12.08 -3.84 9.75
N GLU A 42 12.23 -4.22 11.02
CA GLU A 42 11.18 -4.13 12.06
C GLU A 42 10.76 -2.68 12.30
N GLU A 43 11.69 -1.73 12.20
CA GLU A 43 11.38 -0.29 12.33
C GLU A 43 10.45 0.18 11.19
N LEU A 44 10.75 -0.24 9.96
CA LEU A 44 9.92 0.05 8.80
C LEU A 44 8.56 -0.66 8.89
N GLU A 45 8.55 -1.94 9.28
CA GLU A 45 7.32 -2.72 9.45
C GLU A 45 6.41 -2.11 10.50
N TYR A 46 6.96 -1.69 11.65
CA TYR A 46 6.18 -1.02 12.70
C TYR A 46 5.56 0.29 12.22
N LEU A 47 6.30 1.08 11.44
CA LEU A 47 5.76 2.29 10.82
C LEU A 47 4.60 1.96 9.88
N LEU A 48 4.77 0.98 8.99
CA LEU A 48 3.73 0.58 8.03
C LEU A 48 2.49 0.02 8.73
N HIS A 49 2.66 -0.76 9.81
CA HIS A 49 1.56 -1.28 10.61
C HIS A 49 0.70 -0.16 11.20
N ARG A 50 1.34 0.84 11.81
CA ARG A 50 0.64 2.01 12.36
C ARG A 50 -0.13 2.78 11.29
N LEU A 51 0.51 3.01 10.14
CA LEU A 51 -0.12 3.75 9.04
C LEU A 51 -1.30 2.98 8.44
N LEU A 52 -1.10 1.72 8.06
CA LEU A 52 -2.06 0.98 7.24
C LEU A 52 -3.11 0.21 8.04
N ASN A 53 -2.79 -0.22 9.26
CA ASN A 53 -3.68 -1.07 10.07
C ASN A 53 -4.27 -0.34 11.28
N GLU A 54 -3.58 0.66 11.83
CA GLU A 54 -4.05 1.43 13.00
C GLU A 54 -4.73 2.76 12.63
N GLY A 55 -4.84 3.06 11.34
CA GLY A 55 -5.57 4.22 10.83
C GLY A 55 -4.82 5.55 10.94
N GLU A 56 -3.50 5.51 11.11
CA GLU A 56 -2.68 6.73 11.17
C GLU A 56 -2.32 7.31 9.79
N LEU A 57 -2.56 6.57 8.70
CA LEU A 57 -2.38 7.08 7.35
C LEU A 57 -3.45 8.11 7.01
N ILE A 58 -3.02 9.34 6.72
CA ILE A 58 -3.89 10.37 6.17
C ILE A 58 -3.74 10.36 4.65
N ILE A 59 -4.80 9.99 3.94
CA ILE A 59 -4.85 10.06 2.48
C ILE A 59 -5.11 11.50 2.06
N LYS A 60 -4.25 12.05 1.20
CA LYS A 60 -4.38 13.40 0.64
C LYS A 60 -4.68 13.36 -0.85
#